data_AF-A0A524EC90-F1
#
_entry.id   AF-A0A524EC90-F1
#
_cell.length_a   1.000
_cell.length_b   1.000
_cell.length_c   1.000
_cell.angle_alpha   90.00
_cell.angle_beta   90.00
_cell.angle_gamma   90.00
#
_symmetry.space_group_name_H-M   'P 1'
#
loop_
_entity.id
_entity.type
_entity.pdbx_description
1 polymer ?
#
loop_
_entity_poly.entity_id
_entity_poly.type
_entity_poly.pdbx_seq_one_letter_code
_entity_poly.pdbx_strand_id
1 'polypeptide(L)'
;MTSIVSTIKSGLKEKGIKCHSICQMPDVNETRVLLAFGSKDNKRLTPRKIKKALNSMGIGHFEVENSFRRLSAAFVHLEAKMGARTQSERKEVAG
;
A
#
# COMPACT_ATOMS: atom_id res chain seq x y z
N MET A 1 7.69 20.97 -1.53
CA MET A 1 6.62 20.10 -1.00
C MET A 1 6.92 18.67 -1.41
N THR A 2 7.06 17.76 -0.46
CA THR A 2 7.35 16.34 -0.74
C THR A 2 6.04 15.62 -1.02
N SER A 3 5.87 15.06 -2.23
CA SER A 3 4.68 14.27 -2.57
C SER A 3 4.60 13.01 -1.70
N ILE A 4 3.38 12.59 -1.33
CA ILE A 4 3.11 11.32 -0.63
C ILE A 4 3.80 10.13 -1.32
N VAL A 5 3.87 10.16 -2.65
CA VAL A 5 4.56 9.16 -3.47
C VAL A 5 6.05 9.08 -3.13
N SER A 6 6.72 10.22 -3.03
CA SER A 6 8.14 10.30 -2.68
C SER A 6 8.39 9.80 -1.26
N THR A 7 7.51 10.17 -0.32
CA THR A 7 7.61 9.72 1.08
C THR A 7 7.45 8.22 1.21
N ILE A 8 6.45 7.63 0.54
CA ILE A 8 6.26 6.17 0.51
C ILE A 8 7.46 5.49 -0.15
N LYS A 9 7.95 6.02 -1.27
CA LYS A 9 9.11 5.44 -1.98
C LYS A 9 10.34 5.36 -1.10
N SER A 10 10.68 6.45 -0.41
CA SER A 10 11.81 6.50 0.53
C SER A 10 11.59 5.58 1.73
N GLY A 11 10.40 5.63 2.36
CA GLY A 11 10.10 4.81 3.53
C GLY A 11 10.08 3.30 3.24
N LEU A 12 9.64 2.87 2.05
CA LEU A 12 9.74 1.47 1.64
C LEU A 12 11.19 1.05 1.44
N LYS A 13 12.01 1.91 0.81
CA LYS A 13 13.44 1.66 0.60
C LYS A 13 14.19 1.51 1.93
N GLU A 14 13.95 2.40 2.90
CA GLU A 14 14.53 2.33 4.25
C GLU A 14 14.17 1.04 4.98
N LYS A 15 12.98 0.49 4.70
CA LYS A 15 12.52 -0.80 5.26
C LYS A 15 12.99 -2.01 4.46
N GLY A 16 13.89 -1.83 3.49
CA GLY A 16 14.43 -2.89 2.65
C GLY A 16 13.44 -3.45 1.63
N ILE A 17 12.34 -2.74 1.33
CA ILE A 17 11.31 -3.16 0.40
C ILE A 17 11.54 -2.47 -0.94
N LYS A 18 11.95 -3.26 -1.95
CA LYS A 18 12.20 -2.74 -3.29
C LYS A 18 10.87 -2.57 -4.04
N CYS A 19 10.32 -1.35 -4.00
CA CYS A 19 9.17 -0.95 -4.80
C CYS A 19 9.66 -0.35 -6.12
N HIS A 20 9.16 -0.86 -7.26
CA HIS A 20 9.60 -0.45 -8.58
C HIS A 20 8.96 0.88 -9.00
N SER A 21 7.64 0.98 -8.86
CA SER A 21 6.90 2.20 -9.15
C SER A 21 5.75 2.37 -8.18
N ILE A 22 5.36 3.63 -7.98
CA ILE A 22 4.22 4.04 -7.18
C ILE A 22 3.43 5.02 -8.02
N CYS A 23 2.16 4.75 -8.22
CA CYS A 23 1.26 5.63 -8.96
C CYS A 23 0.15 6.10 -8.03
N GLN A 24 -0.01 7.41 -7.87
CA GLN A 24 -1.16 7.97 -7.18
C GLN A 24 -2.37 7.93 -8.11
N MET A 25 -3.45 7.31 -7.65
CA MET A 25 -4.69 7.25 -8.42
C MET A 25 -5.44 8.58 -8.27
N PRO A 26 -6.05 9.10 -9.35
CA PRO A 26 -6.87 10.29 -9.28
C PRO A 26 -8.16 9.94 -8.53
N ASP A 27 -8.27 10.42 -7.30
CA ASP A 27 -9.47 10.32 -6.49
C ASP A 27 -9.54 11.58 -5.61
N VAL A 28 -10.72 12.21 -5.58
CA VAL A 28 -10.96 13.48 -4.90
C VAL A 28 -11.27 13.31 -3.41
N ASN A 29 -11.64 12.10 -2.98
CA ASN A 29 -12.10 11.82 -1.63
C ASN A 29 -11.10 10.99 -0.83
N GLU A 30 -10.31 10.15 -1.50
CA GLU A 30 -9.36 9.24 -0.85
C GLU A 30 -7.98 9.31 -1.50
N THR A 31 -6.91 9.34 -0.69
CA THR A 31 -5.56 9.17 -1.26
C THR A 31 -5.30 7.69 -1.50
N ARG A 32 -5.34 7.29 -2.77
CA ARG A 32 -5.09 5.91 -3.20
C ARG A 32 -3.82 5.81 -4.01
N VAL A 33 -3.01 4.80 -3.73
CA VAL A 33 -1.75 4.54 -4.44
C VAL A 33 -1.68 3.09 -4.90
N LEU A 34 -1.19 2.89 -6.12
CA LEU A 34 -0.87 1.59 -6.67
C LEU A 34 0.64 1.36 -6.57
N LEU A 35 1.03 0.31 -5.86
CA LEU A 35 2.42 -0.07 -5.64
C LEU A 35 2.77 -1.23 -6.58
N ALA A 36 3.82 -1.09 -7.39
CA ALA A 36 4.34 -2.17 -8.22
C ALA A 36 5.65 -2.73 -7.64
N PHE A 37 5.72 -4.06 -7.56
CA PHE A 37 6.88 -4.78 -7.06
C PHE A 37 7.38 -5.75 -8.13
N GLY A 38 8.70 -5.82 -8.29
CA GLY A 38 9.32 -6.85 -9.13
C GLY A 38 8.97 -8.24 -8.60
N SER A 39 8.45 -9.10 -9.48
CA SER A 39 8.02 -10.47 -9.11
C SER A 39 9.15 -11.35 -8.57
N LYS A 40 10.41 -11.00 -8.83
CA LYS A 40 11.62 -11.73 -8.38
C LYS A 40 12.34 -11.08 -7.19
N ASP A 41 12.13 -9.79 -6.97
CA ASP A 41 12.91 -8.97 -6.01
C ASP A 41 12.44 -9.16 -4.54
N ASN A 42 11.23 -9.69 -4.35
CA ASN A 42 10.49 -9.60 -3.09
C ASN A 42 9.88 -10.96 -2.67
N LYS A 43 10.66 -12.05 -2.73
CA LYS A 43 10.19 -13.45 -2.57
C LYS A 43 9.36 -13.74 -1.31
N ARG A 44 9.51 -12.95 -0.23
CA ARG A 44 8.77 -13.11 1.05
C ARG A 44 7.84 -11.93 1.37
N LEU A 45 7.56 -11.09 0.38
CA LEU A 45 6.71 -9.94 0.57
C LEU A 45 5.25 -10.39 0.60
N THR A 46 4.50 -9.84 1.55
CA THR A 46 3.07 -10.08 1.70
C THR A 46 2.37 -8.75 1.83
N PRO A 47 1.08 -8.65 1.47
CA PRO A 47 0.33 -7.41 1.66
C PRO A 47 0.38 -6.93 3.11
N ARG A 48 0.32 -7.85 4.09
CA ARG A 48 0.47 -7.54 5.51
C ARG A 48 1.80 -6.86 5.86
N LYS A 49 2.91 -7.29 5.25
CA LYS A 49 4.22 -6.63 5.45
C LYS A 49 4.22 -5.22 4.87
N ILE A 50 3.60 -5.01 3.71
CA ILE A 50 3.45 -3.69 3.11
C ILE A 50 2.58 -2.80 4.00
N LYS A 51 1.42 -3.27 4.45
CA LYS A 51 0.56 -2.54 5.39
C LYS A 51 1.32 -2.10 6.63
N LYS A 52 2.06 -3.02 7.27
CA LYS A 52 2.88 -2.70 8.45
C LYS A 52 3.95 -1.65 8.12
N ALA A 53 4.62 -1.80 6.99
CA ALA A 53 5.64 -0.87 6.54
C ALA A 53 5.07 0.54 6.35
N LEU A 54 3.98 0.68 5.58
CA LEU A 54 3.31 1.96 5.32
C LEU A 54 2.85 2.64 6.62
N ASN A 55 2.14 1.90 7.49
CA ASN A 55 1.63 2.46 8.74
C ASN A 55 2.74 2.84 9.74
N SER A 56 3.89 2.17 9.67
CA SER A 56 5.05 2.53 10.51
C SER A 56 5.81 3.77 10.03
N MET A 57 5.39 4.43 8.93
CA MET A 57 5.99 5.68 8.46
C MET A 57 5.42 6.92 9.16
N GLY A 58 4.29 6.79 9.88
CA GLY A 58 3.68 7.91 10.61
C GLY A 58 3.01 8.97 9.73
N ILE A 59 2.79 8.69 8.44
CA ILE A 59 2.25 9.66 7.46
C ILE A 59 0.75 9.52 7.20
N GLY A 60 0.08 8.62 7.92
CA GLY A 60 -1.33 8.30 7.74
C GLY A 60 -1.63 6.83 8.03
N HIS A 61 -2.92 6.50 8.10
CA HIS A 61 -3.36 5.12 8.22
C HIS A 61 -3.61 4.53 6.83
N PHE A 62 -2.92 3.45 6.52
CA PHE A 62 -3.05 2.72 5.25
C PHE A 62 -3.78 1.41 5.43
N GLU A 63 -4.81 1.22 4.63
CA GLU A 63 -5.39 -0.06 4.30
C GLU A 63 -4.83 -0.55 2.97
N VAL A 64 -4.69 -1.87 2.82
CA VAL A 64 -4.18 -2.49 1.58
C VAL A 64 -5.04 -3.70 1.24
N GLU A 65 -5.08 -4.09 -0.03
CA GLU A 65 -5.76 -5.33 -0.42
C GLU A 65 -5.13 -6.56 0.23
N ASN A 66 -5.93 -7.63 0.40
CA ASN A 66 -5.47 -8.86 1.04
C ASN A 66 -4.56 -9.72 0.15
N SER A 67 -4.44 -9.42 -1.14
CA SER A 67 -3.65 -10.18 -2.10
C SER A 67 -2.98 -9.27 -3.11
N PHE A 68 -1.89 -9.73 -3.72
CA PHE A 68 -1.28 -9.04 -4.84
C PHE A 68 -2.03 -9.35 -6.14
N ARG A 69 -2.26 -8.33 -6.97
CA ARG A 69 -2.75 -8.50 -8.33
C ARG A 69 -1.57 -8.59 -9.30
N ARG A 70 -1.60 -9.57 -10.20
CA ARG A 70 -0.60 -9.68 -11.25
C ARG A 70 -1.14 -9.05 -12.53
N LEU A 71 -0.68 -7.84 -12.85
CA LEU A 71 -1.04 -7.15 -14.10
C LEU A 71 0.01 -7.39 -15.20
N SER A 72 1.18 -7.97 -14.87
CA SER A 72 2.18 -8.38 -15.85
C SER A 72 3.04 -9.56 -15.36
N ALA A 73 3.79 -10.18 -16.26
CA ALA A 73 4.73 -11.24 -15.89
C ALA A 73 5.85 -10.72 -14.96
N ALA A 74 6.33 -9.51 -15.22
CA ALA A 74 7.43 -8.91 -14.48
C ALA A 74 7.03 -8.39 -13.09
N PHE A 75 5.77 -7.96 -12.91
CA PHE A 75 5.36 -7.20 -11.72
C PHE A 75 4.11 -7.74 -11.03
N VAL A 76 4.11 -7.61 -9.71
CA VAL A 76 2.92 -7.78 -8.86
C VAL A 76 2.55 -6.43 -8.26
N HIS A 77 1.26 -6.20 -8.11
CA HIS A 77 0.70 -4.89 -7.75
C HIS A 77 -0.12 -5.01 -6.48
N LEU A 78 -0.08 -3.96 -5.67
CA LEU A 78 -0.89 -3.83 -4.46
C LEU A 78 -1.45 -2.43 -4.40
N GLU A 79 -2.77 -2.34 -4.28
CA GLU A 79 -3.43 -1.08 -3.99
C GLU A 79 -3.38 -0.80 -2.49
N ALA A 80 -3.02 0.42 -2.14
CA ALA A 80 -3.06 0.94 -0.79
C ALA A 80 -3.91 2.21 -0.75
N LYS A 81 -4.84 2.27 0.19
CA LYS A 81 -5.73 3.39 0.44
C LYS A 81 -5.35 4.04 1.75
N MET A 82 -5.15 5.34 1.73
CA MET A 82 -4.93 6.14 2.93
C MET A 82 -6.28 6.70 3.37
N GLY A 83 -6.78 6.20 4.50
CA GLY A 83 -8.07 6.61 5.07
C GLY A 83 -7.90 7.33 6.40
N ALA A 84 -8.85 8.21 6.74
CA ALA A 84 -9.11 8.54 8.14
C ALA A 84 -9.59 7.25 8.82
N ARG A 85 -9.05 6.90 10.00
CA ARG A 85 -9.41 5.69 10.77
C ARG A 85 -10.89 5.34 10.59
N THR A 86 -11.21 4.32 9.79
CA THR A 86 -12.49 3.65 9.91
C THR A 86 -12.40 2.91 11.24
N GLN A 87 -12.97 3.54 12.26
CA GLN A 87 -13.46 2.85 13.44
C GLN A 87 -14.18 1.61 12.93
N SER A 88 -13.77 0.43 13.43
CA SER A 88 -14.37 -0.84 13.05
C SER A 88 -15.88 -0.77 13.30
N GLU A 89 -16.67 -0.44 12.28
CA GLU A 89 -18.06 -0.84 12.27
C GLU A 89 -18.04 -2.35 12.14
N ARG A 90 -18.06 -3.02 13.30
CA ARG A 90 -18.62 -4.35 13.41
C ARG A 90 -19.97 -4.26 12.73
N LYS A 91 -20.11 -4.92 11.57
CA LYS A 91 -21.40 -5.40 11.14
C LYS A 91 -21.88 -6.36 12.24
N GLU A 92 -22.62 -5.83 13.21
CA GLU A 92 -23.57 -6.64 13.96
C GLU A 92 -24.58 -7.14 12.93
N VAL A 93 -24.36 -8.39 12.51
CA VAL A 93 -25.37 -9.15 11.78
C VAL A 93 -26.44 -9.44 12.81
N ALA A 94 -27.59 -8.79 12.65
CA ALA A 94 -28.79 -9.11 13.40
C ALA A 94 -29.08 -10.62 13.27
N GLY A 95 -29.22 -11.28 14.42
CA GLY A 95 -29.68 -12.65 14.58
C GLY A 95 -30.58 -12.72 15.79
#